data_AF-A0A5N6WSP1-F1
#
_entry.id   AF-A0A5N6WSP1-F1
#
_cell.length_a   1.000
_cell.length_b   1.000
_cell.length_c   1.000
_cell.angle_alpha   90.00
_cell.angle_beta   90.00
_cell.angle_gamma   90.00
#
_symmetry.space_group_name_H-M   'P 1'
#
loop_
_entity.id
_entity.type
_entity.pdbx_description
1 polymer ?
#
loop_
_entity_poly.entity_id
_entity_poly.type
_entity_poly.pdbx_seq_one_letter_code
_entity_poly.pdbx_strand_id
1 'polypeptide(L)'
;MIPPNTNFEKVNPKIDLDFLRLKLPLEAIPWPTRGLRRASVNSFGFGGSNAHVVLDDAFHFLRDHELVGNHVTSEFPPVLSAANAPRKAPERLISMVPEPTLESPKLLVISSSSKTGVKDVALAYKLYFEGLAFSPGRFLEYMGDLAHTLNTRRSALTYKSFWVASSPSDLCSVNEKTSSVYQTFEKPVLGFVFTGQGSQWAGMGRELLHYSVFRNIIEKCEVALRGFGCPWSLRG
;
A
#
# COMPACT_ATOMS: atom_id res chain seq x y z
N MET A 1 11.50 17.02 7.23
CA MET A 1 12.29 17.22 8.47
C MET A 1 13.73 16.85 8.18
N ILE A 2 14.66 17.44 8.90
CA ILE A 2 16.07 17.04 8.96
C ILE A 2 16.27 16.41 10.34
N PRO A 3 16.71 15.14 10.43
CA PRO A 3 16.92 14.49 11.71
C PRO A 3 18.12 15.10 12.46
N PRO A 4 18.16 14.99 13.79
CA PRO A 4 19.29 15.47 14.58
C PRO A 4 20.52 14.57 14.45
N ASN A 5 21.68 15.14 14.74
CA ASN A 5 22.90 14.38 14.95
C ASN A 5 22.89 13.77 16.36
N THR A 6 23.02 12.45 16.46
CA THR A 6 23.15 11.77 17.76
C THR A 6 24.56 11.93 18.32
N ASN A 7 24.69 11.88 19.66
CA ASN A 7 25.97 11.92 20.39
C ASN A 7 26.84 13.17 20.11
N PHE A 8 26.23 14.29 19.72
CA PHE A 8 26.94 15.55 19.57
C PHE A 8 26.89 16.34 20.87
N GLU A 9 28.06 16.59 21.48
CA GLU A 9 28.16 17.37 22.74
C GLU A 9 28.71 18.78 22.50
N LYS A 10 29.85 18.91 21.81
CA LYS A 10 30.55 20.17 21.62
C LYS A 10 31.22 20.24 20.25
N VAL A 11 31.10 21.39 19.58
CA VAL A 11 31.81 21.65 18.32
C VAL A 11 33.32 21.68 18.54
N ASN A 12 34.09 21.12 17.60
CA ASN A 12 35.53 21.26 17.60
C ASN A 12 35.90 22.75 17.39
N PRO A 13 36.64 23.39 18.31
CA PRO A 13 36.99 24.82 18.21
C PRO A 13 37.77 25.20 16.94
N LYS A 14 38.39 24.22 16.26
CA LYS A 14 39.08 24.44 14.97
C LYS A 14 38.12 24.60 13.79
N ILE A 15 36.82 24.36 13.98
CA ILE A 15 35.80 24.48 12.96
C ILE A 15 34.98 25.74 13.24
N ASP A 16 35.20 26.78 12.46
CA ASP A 16 34.44 28.04 12.55
C ASP A 16 33.12 27.89 11.78
N LEU A 17 32.04 27.62 12.51
CA LEU A 17 30.71 27.39 11.92
C LEU A 17 30.10 28.67 11.37
N ASP A 18 30.36 29.82 11.99
CA ASP A 18 29.76 31.10 11.58
C ASP A 18 30.39 31.57 10.27
N PHE A 19 31.72 31.48 10.15
CA PHE A 19 32.43 31.75 8.91
C PHE A 19 31.97 30.81 7.77
N LEU A 20 31.82 29.51 8.06
CA LEU A 20 31.39 28.50 7.09
C LEU A 20 29.88 28.51 6.81
N ARG A 21 29.09 29.30 7.54
CA ARG A 21 27.62 29.35 7.50
C ARG A 21 26.98 27.97 7.69
N LEU A 22 27.55 27.17 8.58
CA LEU A 22 27.10 25.81 8.89
C LEU A 22 26.28 25.80 10.17
N LYS A 23 25.17 25.05 10.16
CA LYS A 23 24.36 24.79 11.35
C LYS A 23 24.20 23.29 11.55
N LEU A 24 24.53 22.83 12.75
CA LEU A 24 24.38 21.43 13.14
C LEU A 24 22.99 21.20 13.74
N PRO A 25 22.17 20.26 13.22
CA PRO A 25 20.85 19.97 13.78
C PRO A 25 21.00 19.15 15.07
N LEU A 26 20.65 19.76 16.22
CA LEU A 26 20.62 19.07 17.53
C LEU A 26 19.26 18.46 17.85
N GLU A 27 18.22 18.98 17.21
CA GLU A 27 16.85 18.49 17.29
C GLU A 27 16.31 18.28 15.87
N ALA A 28 15.21 17.53 15.74
CA ALA A 28 14.54 17.35 14.46
C ALA A 28 13.96 18.68 13.99
N ILE A 29 14.48 19.25 12.90
CA ILE A 29 14.00 20.54 12.37
C ILE A 29 13.18 20.37 11.09
N PRO A 30 12.21 21.24 10.80
CA PRO A 30 11.55 21.29 9.49
C PRO A 30 12.57 21.55 8.39
N TRP A 31 12.22 21.15 7.16
CA TRP A 31 13.03 21.55 6.03
C TRP A 31 12.98 23.08 5.89
N PRO A 32 14.12 23.78 5.71
CA PRO A 32 14.17 25.24 5.85
C PRO A 32 13.44 26.01 4.75
N THR A 33 13.30 25.43 3.56
CA THR A 33 12.66 26.06 2.39
C THR A 33 11.35 25.36 2.04
N ARG A 34 10.42 26.12 1.44
CA ARG A 34 9.15 25.58 0.89
C ARG A 34 9.25 25.06 -0.54
N GLY A 35 10.32 25.40 -1.26
CA GLY A 35 10.56 24.96 -2.64
C GLY A 35 11.44 23.71 -2.71
N LEU A 36 12.26 23.65 -3.77
CA LEU A 36 13.18 22.54 -4.02
C LEU A 36 13.98 22.16 -2.77
N ARG A 37 13.87 20.90 -2.37
CA ARG A 37 14.64 20.35 -1.26
C ARG A 37 15.84 19.62 -1.81
N ARG A 38 17.00 20.26 -1.69
CA ARG A 38 18.28 19.75 -2.14
C ARG A 38 19.16 19.34 -0.96
N ALA A 39 19.66 18.12 -0.99
CA ALA A 39 20.62 17.59 -0.03
C ALA A 39 21.94 17.23 -0.72
N SER A 40 23.04 17.27 0.03
CA SER A 40 24.32 16.77 -0.42
C SER A 40 24.82 15.66 0.49
N VAL A 41 25.38 14.61 -0.08
CA VAL A 41 25.95 13.46 0.62
C VAL A 41 27.43 13.35 0.28
N ASN A 42 28.28 13.37 1.31
CA ASN A 42 29.73 13.29 1.16
C ASN A 42 30.24 11.99 1.79
N SER A 43 31.20 11.33 1.14
CA SER A 43 31.93 10.18 1.70
C SER A 43 33.41 10.30 1.36
N PHE A 44 34.27 10.19 2.38
CA PHE A 44 35.72 10.31 2.26
C PHE A 44 36.36 9.01 2.75
N GLY A 45 36.91 8.23 1.83
CA GLY A 45 37.58 6.96 2.12
C GLY A 45 39.02 7.17 2.58
N PHE A 46 39.48 6.34 3.52
CA PHE A 46 40.84 6.43 4.06
C PHE A 46 41.94 6.36 2.98
N GLY A 47 41.71 5.61 1.89
CA GLY A 47 42.62 5.53 0.74
C GLY A 47 42.65 6.78 -0.16
N GLY A 48 41.98 7.88 0.22
CA GLY A 48 41.95 9.15 -0.51
C GLY A 48 40.86 9.25 -1.58
N SER A 49 40.02 8.21 -1.75
CA SER A 49 38.87 8.26 -2.65
C SER A 49 37.72 9.05 -2.03
N ASN A 50 37.24 10.06 -2.74
CA ASN A 50 36.21 10.96 -2.27
C ASN A 50 35.00 10.90 -3.22
N ALA A 51 33.79 10.87 -2.65
CA ALA A 51 32.54 10.90 -3.41
C ALA A 51 31.62 12.01 -2.87
N HIS A 52 30.96 12.71 -3.80
CA HIS A 52 29.99 13.75 -3.50
C HIS A 52 28.77 13.56 -4.40
N VAL A 53 27.58 13.54 -3.81
CA VAL A 53 26.31 13.41 -4.53
C VAL A 53 25.37 14.52 -4.09
N VAL A 54 24.69 15.14 -5.06
CA VAL A 54 23.62 16.10 -4.85
C VAL A 54 22.30 15.44 -5.19
N LEU A 55 21.32 15.55 -4.30
CA LEU A 55 20.01 14.92 -4.41
C LEU A 55 18.92 15.98 -4.31
N ASP A 56 17.90 15.85 -5.16
CA ASP A 56 16.69 16.64 -5.11
C ASP A 56 15.50 15.76 -4.70
N ASP A 57 14.48 16.35 -4.06
CA ASP A 57 13.25 15.62 -3.79
C ASP A 57 12.47 15.33 -5.06
N ALA A 58 11.79 14.17 -5.07
CA ALA A 58 11.13 13.67 -6.27
C ALA A 58 10.04 14.61 -6.82
N PHE A 59 9.27 15.30 -5.97
CA PHE A 59 8.17 16.15 -6.45
C PHE A 59 8.69 17.34 -7.24
N HIS A 60 9.62 18.10 -6.65
CA HIS A 60 10.18 19.27 -7.32
C HIS A 60 11.03 18.88 -8.53
N PHE A 61 11.82 17.79 -8.44
CA PHE A 61 12.60 17.30 -9.58
C PHE A 61 11.70 16.96 -10.78
N LEU A 62 10.64 16.19 -10.56
CA LEU A 62 9.72 15.79 -11.62
C LEU A 62 9.01 17.01 -12.23
N ARG A 63 8.51 17.92 -11.39
CA ARG A 63 7.83 19.14 -11.83
C ARG A 63 8.74 20.05 -12.66
N ASP A 64 9.96 20.29 -12.20
CA ASP A 64 10.91 21.19 -12.87
C ASP A 64 11.41 20.61 -14.21
N HIS A 65 11.27 19.30 -14.44
CA HIS A 65 11.63 18.62 -15.69
C HIS A 65 10.42 18.19 -16.53
N GLU A 66 9.20 18.62 -16.17
CA GLU A 66 7.95 18.26 -16.87
C GLU A 66 7.72 16.73 -16.96
N LEU A 67 8.20 15.99 -15.96
CA LEU A 67 8.06 14.54 -15.87
C LEU A 67 6.87 14.17 -14.99
N VAL A 68 6.18 13.08 -15.37
CA VAL A 68 5.12 12.48 -14.56
C VAL A 68 5.65 11.20 -13.93
N GLY A 69 5.57 11.09 -12.61
CA GLY A 69 6.04 9.93 -11.86
C GLY A 69 5.34 9.76 -10.53
N ASN A 70 5.28 8.53 -10.04
CA ASN A 70 4.68 8.22 -8.75
C ASN A 70 5.63 8.64 -7.61
N HIS A 71 5.18 9.53 -6.73
CA HIS A 71 5.90 9.92 -5.52
C HIS A 71 4.93 10.18 -4.36
N VAL A 72 5.44 10.08 -3.13
CA VAL A 72 4.66 10.38 -1.90
C VAL A 72 5.21 11.62 -1.19
N THR A 73 6.00 12.42 -1.92
CA THR A 73 6.62 13.62 -1.38
C THR A 73 5.56 14.68 -1.07
N SER A 74 5.49 15.13 0.18
CA SER A 74 4.66 16.28 0.58
C SER A 74 5.19 17.55 -0.08
N GLU A 75 4.29 18.36 -0.66
CA GLU A 75 4.64 19.65 -1.27
C GLU A 75 5.30 20.59 -0.24
N PHE A 76 4.71 20.66 0.96
CA PHE A 76 5.21 21.52 2.03
C PHE A 76 5.94 20.72 3.12
N PRO A 77 7.02 21.27 3.70
CA PRO A 77 7.65 20.70 4.88
C PRO A 77 6.66 20.63 6.05
N PRO A 78 6.62 19.52 6.81
CA PRO A 78 5.75 19.41 7.98
C PRO A 78 6.20 20.37 9.08
N VAL A 79 5.24 20.90 9.84
CA VAL A 79 5.50 21.70 11.04
C VAL A 79 5.98 20.78 12.17
N LEU A 80 6.88 21.24 13.05
CA LEU A 80 7.44 20.49 14.19
C LEU A 80 6.38 19.75 15.03
N SER A 81 5.23 20.40 15.29
CA SER A 81 4.10 19.81 16.03
C SER A 81 3.44 18.62 15.32
N ALA A 82 3.52 18.56 13.98
CA ALA A 82 3.01 17.46 13.17
C ALA A 82 4.05 16.34 12.96
N ALA A 83 5.35 16.66 13.12
CA ALA A 83 6.45 15.73 12.83
C ALA A 83 6.82 14.83 14.02
N ASN A 84 6.73 15.33 15.26
CA ASN A 84 6.96 14.57 16.49
C ASN A 84 5.68 14.08 17.15
N ALA A 85 4.52 14.41 16.59
CA ALA A 85 3.33 13.69 16.97
C ALA A 85 3.60 12.21 16.62
N PRO A 86 3.41 11.23 17.54
CA PRO A 86 3.07 9.89 17.06
C PRO A 86 2.00 10.12 15.99
N ARG A 87 2.05 9.46 14.82
CA ARG A 87 0.92 9.46 13.87
C ARG A 87 -0.30 9.34 14.76
N LYS A 88 -1.05 10.43 14.98
CA LYS A 88 -1.94 10.47 16.13
C LYS A 88 -2.85 9.28 15.90
N ALA A 89 -2.76 8.25 16.75
CA ALA A 89 -3.90 7.40 16.95
C ALA A 89 -5.00 8.43 17.21
N PRO A 90 -5.99 8.56 16.31
CA PRO A 90 -7.02 9.53 16.54
C PRO A 90 -7.51 9.24 17.95
N GLU A 91 -7.63 10.31 18.74
CA GLU A 91 -8.32 10.25 20.03
C GLU A 91 -9.48 9.28 19.85
N ARG A 92 -9.61 8.31 20.76
CA ARG A 92 -10.81 7.47 20.84
C ARG A 92 -11.99 8.40 21.13
N LEU A 93 -12.40 9.16 20.12
CA LEU A 93 -13.78 9.52 19.90
C LEU A 93 -14.46 8.16 19.86
N ILE A 94 -15.18 7.87 20.93
CA ILE A 94 -16.27 6.92 20.91
C ILE A 94 -17.23 7.49 19.85
N SER A 95 -16.92 7.27 18.57
CA SER A 95 -17.72 7.73 17.47
C SER A 95 -18.47 6.51 16.98
N MET A 96 -19.79 6.60 17.06
CA MET A 96 -20.78 5.71 16.45
C MET A 96 -20.69 5.71 14.91
N VAL A 97 -19.49 5.85 14.35
CA VAL A 97 -19.24 5.84 12.90
C VAL A 97 -19.04 4.37 12.52
N PRO A 98 -19.85 3.84 11.60
CA PRO A 98 -19.67 2.48 11.10
C PRO A 98 -18.25 2.30 10.56
N GLU A 99 -17.65 1.15 10.84
CA GLU A 99 -16.36 0.79 10.26
C GLU A 99 -16.44 0.88 8.73
N PRO A 100 -15.48 1.52 8.04
CA PRO A 100 -15.53 1.60 6.59
C PRO A 100 -15.41 0.21 5.98
N THR A 101 -16.41 -0.15 5.18
CA THR A 101 -16.49 -1.43 4.47
C THR A 101 -16.46 -1.19 2.97
N LEU A 102 -15.74 -2.07 2.27
CA LEU A 102 -15.68 -2.06 0.81
C LEU A 102 -16.87 -2.82 0.23
N GLU A 103 -17.49 -2.27 -0.82
CA GLU A 103 -18.50 -2.98 -1.61
C GLU A 103 -17.92 -4.24 -2.28
N SER A 104 -16.68 -4.14 -2.74
CA SER A 104 -15.92 -5.26 -3.31
C SER A 104 -14.75 -5.63 -2.40
N PRO A 105 -14.70 -6.84 -1.83
CA PRO A 105 -13.56 -7.25 -1.02
C PRO A 105 -12.29 -7.37 -1.88
N LYS A 106 -11.12 -7.20 -1.27
CA LYS A 106 -9.82 -7.33 -1.94
C LYS A 106 -9.12 -8.63 -1.54
N LEU A 107 -8.53 -9.30 -2.52
CA LEU A 107 -7.66 -10.45 -2.32
C LEU A 107 -6.23 -9.96 -2.05
N LEU A 108 -5.70 -10.33 -0.88
CA LEU A 108 -4.36 -9.97 -0.45
C LEU A 108 -3.52 -11.25 -0.33
N VAL A 109 -2.35 -11.27 -0.97
CA VAL A 109 -1.47 -12.44 -1.02
C VAL A 109 -0.19 -12.16 -0.26
N ILE A 110 0.23 -13.11 0.56
CA ILE A 110 1.55 -13.12 1.21
C ILE A 110 2.32 -14.36 0.76
N SER A 111 3.64 -14.23 0.73
CA SER A 111 4.51 -15.34 0.35
C SER A 111 5.81 -15.34 1.13
N SER A 112 6.42 -16.52 1.24
CA SER A 112 7.72 -16.74 1.88
C SER A 112 8.49 -17.86 1.19
N SER A 113 9.81 -17.88 1.39
CA SER A 113 10.68 -18.97 0.95
C SER A 113 10.54 -20.23 1.80
N SER A 114 9.91 -20.14 2.99
CA SER A 114 9.64 -21.27 3.87
C SER A 114 8.17 -21.35 4.25
N LYS A 115 7.68 -22.57 4.54
CA LYS A 115 6.29 -22.82 4.95
C LYS A 115 5.93 -22.11 6.26
N THR A 116 6.86 -22.08 7.22
CA THR A 116 6.68 -21.41 8.52
C THR A 116 6.75 -19.89 8.37
N GLY A 117 7.61 -19.38 7.47
CA GLY A 117 7.81 -17.94 7.28
C GLY A 117 6.58 -17.19 6.79
N VAL A 118 5.60 -17.88 6.18
CA VAL A 118 4.31 -17.25 5.83
C VAL A 118 3.58 -16.76 7.10
N LYS A 119 3.67 -17.49 8.21
CA LYS A 119 3.06 -17.08 9.49
C LYS A 119 3.78 -15.87 10.09
N ASP A 120 5.11 -15.83 9.98
CA ASP A 120 5.91 -14.70 10.46
C ASP A 120 5.59 -13.42 9.68
N VAL A 121 5.42 -13.55 8.36
CA VAL A 121 4.98 -12.44 7.49
C VAL A 121 3.56 -12.00 7.85
N ALA A 122 2.63 -12.92 8.08
CA ALA A 122 1.27 -12.60 8.51
C ALA A 122 1.27 -11.84 9.84
N LEU A 123 2.07 -12.28 10.81
CA LEU A 123 2.19 -11.62 12.12
C LEU A 123 2.79 -10.21 12.00
N ALA A 124 3.82 -10.03 11.17
CA ALA A 124 4.39 -8.72 10.91
C ALA A 124 3.37 -7.74 10.29
N TYR A 125 2.55 -8.23 9.36
CA TYR A 125 1.46 -7.43 8.79
C TYR A 125 0.37 -7.11 9.82
N LYS A 126 0.00 -8.05 10.69
CA LYS A 126 -0.95 -7.80 11.78
C LYS A 126 -0.49 -6.62 12.65
N LEU A 127 0.74 -6.68 13.15
CA LEU A 127 1.32 -5.62 13.99
C LEU A 127 1.38 -4.28 13.25
N TYR A 128 1.69 -4.31 11.95
CA TYR A 128 1.67 -3.10 11.12
C TYR A 128 0.27 -2.52 10.99
N PHE A 129 -0.75 -3.33 10.76
CA PHE A 129 -2.14 -2.88 10.60
C PHE A 129 -2.78 -2.40 11.91
N GLU A 130 -2.43 -3.00 13.06
CA GLU A 130 -2.90 -2.54 14.38
C GLU A 130 -2.49 -1.08 14.68
N GLY A 131 -1.38 -0.61 14.09
CA GLY A 131 -0.92 0.77 14.20
C GLY A 131 -1.58 1.76 13.23
N LEU A 132 -2.50 1.30 12.36
CA LEU A 132 -3.14 2.15 11.35
C LEU A 132 -4.54 2.56 11.77
N ALA A 133 -4.87 3.82 11.50
CA ALA A 133 -6.22 4.35 11.59
C ALA A 133 -6.63 4.93 10.24
N PHE A 134 -7.85 4.63 9.80
CA PHE A 134 -8.34 5.01 8.48
C PHE A 134 -9.59 5.89 8.60
N SER A 135 -9.63 6.96 7.82
CA SER A 135 -10.89 7.60 7.45
C SER A 135 -11.54 6.83 6.29
N PRO A 136 -12.88 6.84 6.12
CA PRO A 136 -13.55 6.01 5.13
C PRO A 136 -13.03 6.16 3.68
N GLY A 137 -12.86 7.38 3.19
CA GLY A 137 -12.35 7.62 1.83
C GLY A 137 -10.90 7.16 1.64
N ARG A 138 -10.06 7.29 2.66
CA ARG A 138 -8.65 6.88 2.62
C ARG A 138 -8.49 5.35 2.67
N PHE A 139 -9.43 4.66 3.33
CA PHE A 139 -9.40 3.21 3.41
C PHE A 139 -9.54 2.54 2.03
N LEU A 140 -10.45 3.05 1.20
CA LEU A 140 -10.69 2.54 -0.16
C LEU A 140 -9.43 2.65 -1.04
N GLU A 141 -8.81 3.82 -1.07
CA GLU A 141 -7.57 4.07 -1.82
C GLU A 141 -6.43 3.18 -1.32
N TYR A 142 -6.22 3.16 0.00
CA TYR A 142 -5.19 2.34 0.64
C TYR A 142 -5.35 0.85 0.33
N MET A 143 -6.58 0.33 0.36
CA MET A 143 -6.86 -1.08 0.05
C MET A 143 -6.58 -1.41 -1.42
N GLY A 144 -6.83 -0.48 -2.34
CA GLY A 144 -6.43 -0.59 -3.74
C GLY A 144 -4.91 -0.71 -3.89
N ASP A 145 -4.17 0.21 -3.28
CA ASP A 145 -2.71 0.26 -3.32
C ASP A 145 -2.07 -0.94 -2.64
N LEU A 146 -2.61 -1.37 -1.50
CA LEU A 146 -2.12 -2.55 -0.77
C LEU A 146 -2.31 -3.82 -1.60
N ALA A 147 -3.51 -4.03 -2.17
CA ALA A 147 -3.78 -5.17 -3.03
C ALA A 147 -2.88 -5.16 -4.27
N HIS A 148 -2.72 -4.00 -4.91
CA HIS A 148 -1.80 -3.86 -6.04
C HIS A 148 -0.35 -4.17 -5.64
N THR A 149 0.10 -3.64 -4.50
CA THR A 149 1.47 -3.82 -4.02
C THR A 149 1.78 -5.28 -3.70
N LEU A 150 0.91 -5.95 -2.93
CA LEU A 150 1.11 -7.34 -2.53
C LEU A 150 1.03 -8.30 -3.71
N ASN A 151 0.15 -8.05 -4.67
CA ASN A 151 -0.05 -8.96 -5.80
C ASN A 151 0.89 -8.70 -6.99
N THR A 152 1.40 -7.47 -7.17
CA THR A 152 2.16 -7.10 -8.38
C THR A 152 3.53 -6.47 -8.11
N ARG A 153 3.77 -5.90 -6.91
CA ARG A 153 5.01 -5.18 -6.56
C ARG A 153 5.83 -5.88 -5.48
N ARG A 154 5.48 -7.12 -5.17
CA ARG A 154 6.21 -8.02 -4.27
C ARG A 154 6.59 -9.28 -5.01
N SER A 155 7.75 -9.85 -4.66
CA SER A 155 8.18 -11.13 -5.19
C SER A 155 7.18 -12.21 -4.79
N ALA A 156 6.77 -13.04 -5.76
CA ALA A 156 5.91 -14.19 -5.53
C ALA A 156 6.78 -15.41 -5.19
N LEU A 157 6.95 -15.69 -3.90
CA LEU A 157 7.79 -16.79 -3.41
C LEU A 157 7.05 -18.15 -3.39
N THR A 158 7.80 -19.21 -3.09
CA THR A 158 7.37 -20.62 -3.19
C THR A 158 6.12 -20.92 -2.36
N TYR A 159 6.11 -20.55 -1.08
CA TYR A 159 4.99 -20.80 -0.17
C TYR A 159 4.11 -19.57 -0.11
N LYS A 160 2.81 -19.74 -0.34
CA LYS A 160 1.84 -18.67 -0.42
C LYS A 160 0.66 -18.94 0.50
N SER A 161 0.06 -17.87 0.97
CA SER A 161 -1.26 -17.84 1.57
C SER A 161 -1.94 -16.55 1.13
N PHE A 162 -3.27 -16.52 1.22
CA PHE A 162 -4.04 -15.34 0.91
C PHE A 162 -5.12 -15.12 1.96
N TRP A 163 -5.63 -13.90 2.03
CA TRP A 163 -6.84 -13.60 2.77
C TRP A 163 -7.67 -12.59 1.98
N VAL A 164 -8.95 -12.54 2.29
CA VAL A 164 -9.90 -11.64 1.66
C VAL A 164 -10.31 -10.62 2.73
N ALA A 165 -10.17 -9.34 2.41
CA ALA A 165 -10.44 -8.25 3.35
C ALA A 165 -11.37 -7.20 2.74
N SER A 166 -12.36 -6.79 3.52
CA SER A 166 -13.35 -5.76 3.19
C SER A 166 -13.38 -4.62 4.19
N SER A 167 -12.79 -4.79 5.37
CA SER A 167 -12.75 -3.82 6.46
C SER A 167 -11.35 -3.72 7.08
N PRO A 168 -11.04 -2.64 7.85
CA PRO A 168 -9.85 -2.57 8.69
C PRO A 168 -9.70 -3.75 9.65
N SER A 169 -10.79 -4.24 10.23
CA SER A 169 -10.82 -5.39 11.12
C SER A 169 -10.36 -6.66 10.41
N ASP A 170 -10.76 -6.87 9.15
CA ASP A 170 -10.27 -7.98 8.33
C ASP A 170 -8.75 -7.92 8.08
N LEU A 171 -8.16 -6.72 8.01
CA LEU A 171 -6.71 -6.57 7.89
C LEU A 171 -6.00 -7.07 9.16
N CYS A 172 -6.49 -6.68 10.33
CA CYS A 172 -5.92 -7.09 11.61
C CYS A 172 -6.08 -8.61 11.86
N SER A 173 -7.07 -9.26 11.24
CA SER A 173 -7.28 -10.71 11.32
C SER A 173 -6.42 -11.54 10.35
N VAL A 174 -5.39 -10.97 9.71
CA VAL A 174 -4.54 -11.68 8.73
C VAL A 174 -3.91 -12.98 9.28
N ASN A 175 -3.60 -13.05 10.57
CA ASN A 175 -3.05 -14.25 11.21
C ASN A 175 -4.08 -15.39 11.38
N GLU A 176 -5.37 -15.08 11.36
CA GLU A 176 -6.48 -16.01 11.65
C GLU A 176 -7.28 -16.36 10.39
N LYS A 177 -7.49 -15.38 9.50
CA LYS A 177 -8.29 -15.51 8.27
C LYS A 177 -7.47 -15.85 7.04
N THR A 178 -6.16 -16.11 7.19
CA THR A 178 -5.35 -16.58 6.08
C THR A 178 -5.72 -17.99 5.66
N SER A 179 -5.69 -18.25 4.36
CA SER A 179 -5.88 -19.57 3.79
C SER A 179 -4.80 -20.53 4.27
N SER A 180 -5.05 -21.84 4.12
CA SER A 180 -3.98 -22.82 4.26
C SER A 180 -2.79 -22.47 3.36
N VAL A 181 -1.59 -22.66 3.90
CA VAL A 181 -0.36 -22.40 3.14
C VAL A 181 -0.24 -23.45 2.05
N TYR A 182 -0.14 -22.99 0.81
CA TYR A 182 0.08 -23.84 -0.35
C TYR A 182 1.42 -23.51 -1.01
N GLN A 183 1.92 -24.45 -1.78
CA GLN A 183 3.14 -24.29 -2.56
C GLN A 183 2.78 -24.01 -4.01
N THR A 184 3.48 -23.06 -4.63
CA THR A 184 3.28 -22.74 -6.04
C THR A 184 3.87 -23.84 -6.92
N PHE A 185 3.12 -24.26 -7.94
CA PHE A 185 3.62 -25.08 -9.04
C PHE A 185 3.97 -24.18 -10.22
N GLU A 186 5.05 -24.47 -10.94
CA GLU A 186 5.60 -23.55 -11.96
C GLU A 186 4.60 -23.23 -13.09
N LYS A 187 3.70 -24.16 -13.44
CA LYS A 187 2.63 -23.94 -14.44
C LYS A 187 1.41 -24.82 -14.16
N PRO A 188 0.34 -24.31 -13.54
CA PRO A 188 -0.90 -25.05 -13.42
C PRO A 188 -1.56 -25.20 -14.80
N VAL A 189 -2.03 -26.41 -15.13
CA VAL A 189 -2.92 -26.63 -16.28
C VAL A 189 -4.34 -26.33 -15.81
N LEU A 190 -4.97 -25.32 -16.42
CA LEU A 190 -6.34 -24.90 -16.08
C LEU A 190 -7.34 -25.61 -17.00
N GLY A 191 -8.28 -26.34 -16.41
CA GLY A 191 -9.44 -26.92 -17.12
C GLY A 191 -10.73 -26.33 -16.57
N PHE A 192 -11.63 -25.89 -17.46
CA PHE A 192 -12.98 -25.47 -17.09
C PHE A 192 -13.95 -26.65 -17.23
N VAL A 193 -14.64 -27.01 -16.15
CA VAL A 193 -15.68 -28.05 -16.14
C VAL A 193 -17.04 -27.36 -16.10
N PHE A 194 -17.84 -27.58 -17.14
CA PHE A 194 -19.20 -27.07 -17.23
C PHE A 194 -20.16 -28.19 -16.79
N THR A 195 -20.80 -28.00 -15.64
CA THR A 195 -21.79 -28.94 -15.13
C THR A 195 -23.09 -28.81 -15.92
N GLY A 196 -23.86 -29.91 -15.99
CA GLY A 196 -25.19 -29.91 -16.61
C GLY A 196 -26.26 -29.32 -15.69
N GLN A 197 -27.52 -29.69 -15.99
CA GLN A 197 -28.68 -29.31 -15.18
C GLN A 197 -28.58 -29.89 -13.75
N GLY A 198 -29.01 -29.12 -12.75
CA GLY A 198 -29.06 -29.52 -11.33
C GLY A 198 -28.25 -28.64 -10.39
N SER A 199 -27.40 -27.75 -10.90
CA SER A 199 -26.60 -26.80 -10.11
C SER A 199 -27.27 -25.44 -9.88
N GLN A 200 -28.46 -25.24 -10.45
CA GLN A 200 -29.19 -23.98 -10.33
C GLN A 200 -29.80 -23.78 -8.94
N TRP A 201 -29.79 -22.54 -8.46
CA TRP A 201 -30.49 -22.11 -7.26
C TRP A 201 -31.11 -20.72 -7.46
N ALA A 202 -32.15 -20.41 -6.69
CA ALA A 202 -32.93 -19.18 -6.86
C ALA A 202 -32.07 -17.93 -6.58
N GLY A 203 -31.89 -17.08 -7.60
CA GLY A 203 -31.08 -15.86 -7.47
C GLY A 203 -29.58 -16.03 -7.76
N MET A 204 -29.16 -17.18 -8.30
CA MET A 204 -27.77 -17.38 -8.72
C MET A 204 -27.27 -16.24 -9.63
N GLY A 205 -26.03 -15.79 -9.40
CA GLY A 205 -25.40 -14.75 -10.21
C GLY A 205 -25.88 -13.32 -9.97
N ARG A 206 -26.91 -13.08 -9.13
CA ARG A 206 -27.40 -11.71 -8.85
C ARG A 206 -26.32 -10.80 -8.27
N GLU A 207 -25.58 -11.29 -7.27
CA GLU A 207 -24.47 -10.53 -6.66
C GLU A 207 -23.32 -10.28 -7.65
N LEU A 208 -23.13 -11.21 -8.61
CA LEU A 208 -22.08 -11.08 -9.62
C LEU A 208 -22.38 -9.97 -10.64
N LEU A 209 -23.63 -9.50 -10.77
CA LEU A 209 -23.97 -8.36 -11.62
C LEU A 209 -23.31 -7.05 -11.17
N HIS A 210 -22.80 -6.98 -9.95
CA HIS A 210 -21.95 -5.86 -9.52
C HIS A 210 -20.67 -5.76 -10.36
N TYR A 211 -20.12 -6.90 -10.82
CA TYR A 211 -18.91 -6.93 -11.65
C TYR A 211 -19.25 -6.64 -13.11
N SER A 212 -18.67 -5.58 -13.67
CA SER A 212 -18.90 -5.15 -15.05
C SER A 212 -18.65 -6.24 -16.09
N VAL A 213 -17.60 -7.06 -15.91
CA VAL A 213 -17.31 -8.19 -16.82
C VAL A 213 -18.47 -9.18 -16.86
N PHE A 214 -18.97 -9.62 -15.70
CA PHE A 214 -20.08 -10.56 -15.64
C PHE A 214 -21.36 -9.94 -16.20
N ARG A 215 -21.69 -8.71 -15.78
CA ARG A 215 -22.86 -7.96 -16.27
C ARG A 215 -22.86 -7.83 -17.79
N ASN A 216 -21.74 -7.40 -18.37
CA ASN A 216 -21.62 -7.20 -19.82
C ASN A 216 -21.79 -8.52 -20.59
N ILE A 217 -21.34 -9.65 -20.04
CA ILE A 217 -21.54 -10.96 -20.65
C ILE A 217 -23.00 -11.39 -20.57
N ILE A 218 -23.66 -11.21 -19.42
CA ILE A 218 -25.10 -11.50 -19.27
C ILE A 218 -25.93 -10.67 -20.25
N GLU A 219 -25.61 -9.38 -20.43
CA GLU A 219 -26.28 -8.51 -21.40
C GLU A 219 -26.12 -8.99 -22.84
N LYS A 220 -24.91 -9.42 -23.22
CA LYS A 220 -24.66 -10.02 -24.55
C LYS A 220 -25.45 -11.32 -24.74
N CYS A 221 -25.49 -12.18 -23.72
CA CYS A 221 -26.28 -13.40 -23.75
C CYS A 221 -27.79 -13.09 -23.90
N GLU A 222 -28.29 -12.06 -23.22
CA GLU A 222 -29.69 -11.65 -23.31
C GLU A 222 -30.06 -11.19 -24.72
N VAL A 223 -29.22 -10.38 -25.37
CA VAL A 223 -29.43 -9.96 -26.76
C VAL A 223 -29.49 -11.18 -27.70
N ALA A 224 -28.58 -12.13 -27.53
CA ALA A 224 -28.56 -13.35 -28.35
C ALA A 224 -29.83 -14.19 -28.15
N LEU A 225 -30.27 -14.41 -26.91
CA LEU A 225 -31.48 -15.18 -26.59
C LEU A 225 -32.76 -14.51 -27.08
N ARG A 226 -32.85 -13.17 -26.98
CA ARG A 226 -33.96 -12.42 -27.59
C ARG A 226 -33.99 -12.60 -29.11
N GLY A 227 -32.82 -12.69 -29.75
CA GLY A 227 -32.70 -13.02 -31.17
C GLY A 227 -33.29 -14.38 -31.55
N PHE A 228 -33.34 -15.33 -30.61
CA PHE A 228 -34.01 -16.63 -30.77
C PHE A 228 -35.50 -16.62 -30.37
N GLY A 229 -36.07 -15.45 -30.06
CA GLY A 229 -37.49 -15.31 -29.68
C GLY A 229 -37.79 -15.61 -28.21
N CYS A 230 -36.79 -15.69 -27.33
CA CYS A 230 -37.03 -15.85 -25.90
C CYS A 230 -37.62 -14.55 -25.30
N PRO A 231 -38.83 -14.57 -24.70
CA PRO A 231 -39.52 -13.35 -24.24
C PRO A 231 -39.08 -12.88 -22.84
N TRP A 232 -38.25 -13.65 -22.14
CA TRP A 232 -37.85 -13.42 -20.76
C TRP A 232 -36.46 -12.77 -20.65
N SER A 233 -36.19 -12.14 -19.50
CA SER A 233 -34.93 -11.44 -19.20
C SER A 233 -33.99 -12.32 -18.37
N LEU A 234 -32.69 -12.28 -18.67
CA LEU A 234 -31.66 -12.95 -17.84
C LEU A 234 -31.33 -12.18 -16.57
N ARG A 235 -31.74 -10.91 -16.47
CA ARG A 235 -31.41 -10.03 -15.33
C ARG A 235 -32.40 -10.12 -14.17
N GLY A 236 -33.52 -10.83 -14.35
CA GLY A 236 -34.62 -10.92 -13.39
C GLY A 236 -35.50 -9.68 -13.40
#